data_AF-A0A8X7TGE9-F1
#
_entry.id   AF-A0A8X7TGE9-F1
#
_cell.length_a   1.000
_cell.length_b   1.000
_cell.length_c   1.000
_cell.angle_alpha   90.00
_cell.angle_beta   90.00
_cell.angle_gamma   90.00
#
_symmetry.space_group_name_H-M   'P 1'
#
loop_
_entity.id
_entity.type
_entity.pdbx_description
1 polymer ?
#
loop_
_entity_poly.entity_id
_entity_poly.type
_entity_poly.pdbx_seq_one_letter_code
_entity_poly.pdbx_strand_id
1 'polypeptide(L)'
;MLSLTATTLKPSILSLFTQPKPNGLSPHPITRPANPSPFTVSANLIPASNRQAPAKQNLYQPFRPPPSPIPPKFRSLDTAGKIEVLADRMGLWFEYAPLISSLYTEGFTPPTIEELTGISGVEQNCLIVGAQVRDSIVQSNAKPELIAAFETGGAELLYEIRRLSTVQRVAAAEYIVEHGFDTKGAHDLARAIKDYPHRRGDKGWEEFDYNLPGDCLSFMLYRKSREHRSPSELRTTLLEQAFEVAVTEKAKKAVGRELHGYSDEERAKEEEVKIIRVPVVRLKFGEVAGASSVVVLPVCEAEEGVGKINEAPMEFESGGEFGVVEAEKEWRRWVVLPGWDPVVAVRRGGVAVSFRDDRKVLPWNGKEEAIMVVMDREKKTVEAEDGYYLVVTGDGMKLERGSVLKERGVEECLGMVVLVVRPPRDDDDEWQINDDEWD
;
A
#
# COMPACT_ATOMS: atom_id res chain seq x y z
N MET A 1 -56.04 -18.48 3.10
CA MET A 1 -56.48 -17.28 3.83
C MET A 1 -55.57 -16.14 3.41
N LEU A 2 -56.11 -15.20 2.64
CA LEU A 2 -55.47 -13.97 2.19
C LEU A 2 -55.98 -12.84 3.09
N SER A 3 -55.10 -11.95 3.55
CA SER A 3 -55.52 -10.62 4.00
C SER A 3 -54.46 -9.59 3.63
N LEU A 4 -54.89 -8.63 2.81
CA LEU A 4 -54.27 -7.34 2.59
C LEU A 4 -54.51 -6.43 3.80
N THR A 5 -53.63 -5.46 4.03
CA THR A 5 -53.98 -4.03 4.12
C THR A 5 -52.73 -3.16 4.00
N ALA A 6 -52.86 -2.10 3.19
CA ALA A 6 -51.89 -1.04 2.93
C ALA A 6 -52.23 0.21 3.73
N THR A 7 -51.25 1.10 3.96
CA THR A 7 -51.31 2.60 4.09
C THR A 7 -49.96 3.08 4.68
N THR A 8 -49.32 4.21 4.40
CA THR A 8 -49.62 5.45 3.66
C THR A 8 -48.28 6.20 3.43
N LEU A 9 -48.09 6.81 2.27
CA LEU A 9 -47.06 7.82 1.96
C LEU A 9 -47.73 9.18 1.78
N LYS A 10 -47.15 10.27 2.30
CA LYS A 10 -47.29 11.67 1.81
C LYS A 10 -46.40 12.67 2.60
N PRO A 11 -46.15 13.90 2.10
CA PRO A 11 -44.78 14.34 1.74
C PRO A 11 -44.43 15.79 2.19
N SER A 12 -43.34 16.32 1.61
CA SER A 12 -42.96 17.75 1.48
C SER A 12 -42.31 18.36 2.72
N ILE A 13 -41.22 19.14 2.62
CA ILE A 13 -41.21 20.50 2.06
C ILE A 13 -39.77 20.90 1.62
N LEU A 14 -39.71 21.55 0.45
CA LEU A 14 -38.59 22.34 -0.08
C LEU A 14 -38.43 23.68 0.67
N SER A 15 -37.21 24.13 0.92
CA SER A 15 -36.88 25.56 0.77
C SER A 15 -35.38 25.78 0.47
N LEU A 16 -35.17 26.51 -0.63
CA LEU A 16 -33.94 27.18 -1.02
C LEU A 16 -33.87 28.59 -0.38
N PHE A 17 -32.68 29.19 -0.48
CA PHE A 17 -32.33 30.62 -0.32
C PHE A 17 -32.18 31.08 1.15
N THR A 18 -31.21 31.89 1.57
CA THR A 18 -30.47 32.98 0.89
C THR A 18 -29.31 33.44 1.77
N GLN A 19 -28.21 33.91 1.17
CA GLN A 19 -27.21 34.76 1.85
C GLN A 19 -27.79 36.11 2.26
N PRO A 20 -27.11 36.84 3.18
CA PRO A 20 -26.46 38.07 2.73
C PRO A 20 -25.08 38.37 3.37
N LYS A 21 -24.20 38.98 2.58
CA LYS A 21 -23.05 39.85 2.96
C LYS A 21 -23.48 41.33 2.72
N PRO A 22 -22.65 42.39 2.96
CA PRO A 22 -21.43 42.58 3.77
C PRO A 22 -21.47 43.87 4.65
N ASN A 23 -20.43 44.07 5.47
CA ASN A 23 -19.74 45.33 5.82
C ASN A 23 -18.83 44.98 7.02
N GLY A 24 -17.52 45.14 7.09
CA GLY A 24 -16.60 46.05 6.41
C GLY A 24 -15.85 46.81 7.52
N LEU A 25 -14.55 46.53 7.73
CA LEU A 25 -13.46 47.45 8.12
C LEU A 25 -12.23 46.67 8.64
N SER A 26 -11.10 46.85 7.94
CA SER A 26 -9.73 46.51 8.37
C SER A 26 -9.10 47.75 9.02
N PRO A 27 -7.97 47.65 9.77
CA PRO A 27 -6.68 47.78 9.09
C PRO A 27 -5.50 46.91 9.63
N HIS A 28 -4.67 46.47 8.67
CA HIS A 28 -3.22 46.21 8.68
C HIS A 28 -2.59 45.08 9.54
N PRO A 29 -1.84 44.15 8.91
CA PRO A 29 -0.82 43.33 9.57
C PRO A 29 0.60 43.88 9.34
N ILE A 30 1.43 43.81 10.38
CA ILE A 30 2.86 44.08 10.37
C ILE A 30 3.60 42.84 9.84
N THR A 31 4.48 43.08 8.87
CA THR A 31 5.37 42.11 8.24
C THR A 31 6.63 41.85 9.09
N ARG A 32 7.08 40.59 9.16
CA ARG A 32 8.50 40.24 9.35
C ARG A 32 8.89 39.07 8.43
N PRO A 33 10.10 39.10 7.82
CA PRO A 33 10.46 38.20 6.74
C PRO A 33 11.25 36.98 7.25
N ALA A 34 11.03 35.82 6.64
CA ALA A 34 11.93 34.68 6.70
C ALA A 34 12.51 34.45 5.30
N ASN A 35 13.83 34.58 5.19
CA ASN A 35 14.63 34.29 4.01
C ASN A 35 14.73 32.78 3.80
N PRO A 36 14.57 32.29 2.55
CA PRO A 36 15.36 31.16 2.10
C PRO A 36 16.16 31.53 0.84
N SER A 37 17.44 31.17 0.87
CA SER A 37 18.39 31.32 -0.23
C SER A 37 17.93 30.60 -1.52
N PRO A 38 18.03 31.21 -2.71
CA PRO A 38 17.75 30.52 -3.95
C PRO A 38 19.01 29.79 -4.47
N PHE A 39 18.88 28.48 -4.68
CA PHE A 39 19.77 27.71 -5.54
C PHE A 39 19.69 28.25 -6.97
N THR A 40 20.83 28.60 -7.54
CA THR A 40 20.96 29.11 -8.90
C THR A 40 21.07 27.93 -9.87
N VAL A 41 20.04 27.69 -10.69
CA VAL A 41 20.12 26.79 -11.85
C VAL A 41 20.21 27.66 -13.09
N SER A 42 21.36 27.65 -13.76
CA SER A 42 21.61 28.35 -15.01
C SER A 42 20.84 27.68 -16.15
N ALA A 43 19.78 28.32 -16.64
CA ALA A 43 19.12 27.93 -17.88
C ALA A 43 19.79 28.67 -19.06
N ASN A 44 20.51 27.94 -19.90
CA ASN A 44 21.02 28.45 -21.17
C ASN A 44 19.83 28.81 -22.09
N LEU A 45 19.78 30.07 -22.54
CA LEU A 45 18.88 30.51 -23.60
C LEU A 45 19.24 29.82 -24.93
N ILE A 46 18.29 29.10 -25.52
CA ILE A 46 18.31 28.71 -26.93
C ILE A 46 17.42 29.71 -27.70
N PRO A 47 17.87 30.31 -28.82
CA PRO A 47 17.10 31.31 -29.54
C PRO A 47 15.86 30.68 -30.22
N ALA A 48 14.74 31.40 -30.16
CA ALA A 48 13.49 31.02 -30.79
C ALA A 48 13.64 30.98 -32.33
N SER A 49 13.46 29.79 -32.91
CA SER A 49 13.22 29.64 -34.35
C SER A 49 11.81 29.07 -34.56
N ASN A 50 11.01 29.84 -35.30
CA ASN A 50 9.75 29.51 -35.98
C ASN A 50 8.90 28.35 -35.42
N ARG A 51 7.90 28.66 -34.60
CA ARG A 51 6.77 27.77 -34.36
C ARG A 51 5.72 27.94 -35.46
N GLN A 52 5.76 27.07 -36.47
CA GLN A 52 4.52 26.65 -37.13
C GLN A 52 3.71 25.82 -36.12
N ALA A 53 2.40 26.03 -36.07
CA ALA A 53 1.50 25.31 -35.16
C ALA A 53 1.62 23.79 -35.38
N PRO A 54 1.76 22.96 -34.33
CA PRO A 54 1.79 21.52 -34.52
C PRO A 54 0.41 21.05 -35.00
N ALA A 55 0.42 20.25 -36.07
CA ALA A 55 -0.74 19.47 -36.48
C ALA A 55 -1.23 18.64 -35.28
N LYS A 56 -2.56 18.57 -35.11
CA LYS A 56 -3.22 17.81 -34.03
C LYS A 56 -2.61 16.42 -33.93
N GLN A 57 -1.80 16.19 -32.90
CA GLN A 57 -1.25 14.88 -32.61
C GLN A 57 -2.41 13.97 -32.20
N ASN A 58 -2.67 12.93 -32.99
CA ASN A 58 -3.45 11.79 -32.54
C ASN A 58 -2.78 11.25 -31.27
N LEU A 59 -3.47 11.37 -30.13
CA LEU A 59 -3.01 11.00 -28.78
C LEU A 59 -2.74 9.50 -28.60
N TYR A 60 -3.02 8.69 -29.62
CA TYR A 60 -2.74 7.25 -29.64
C TYR A 60 -1.68 6.96 -30.70
N GLN A 61 -0.47 6.60 -30.26
CA GLN A 61 0.49 5.89 -31.10
C GLN A 61 0.33 4.39 -30.83
N PRO A 62 -0.19 3.61 -31.80
CA PRO A 62 -0.18 2.15 -31.68
C PRO A 62 1.27 1.69 -31.49
N PHE A 63 1.50 0.71 -30.63
CA PHE A 63 2.81 0.07 -30.48
C PHE A 63 3.28 -0.43 -31.86
N ARG A 64 4.43 0.06 -32.35
CA ARG A 64 5.03 -0.32 -33.63
C ARG A 64 6.31 -1.13 -33.40
N PRO A 65 6.21 -2.44 -33.18
CA PRO A 65 7.39 -3.29 -33.07
C PRO A 65 8.14 -3.36 -34.42
N PRO A 66 9.45 -3.70 -34.43
CA PRO A 66 10.24 -3.76 -35.66
C PRO A 66 9.62 -4.75 -36.67
N PRO A 67 9.46 -4.37 -37.95
CA PRO A 67 8.70 -5.18 -38.90
C PRO A 67 9.40 -6.50 -39.20
N SER A 68 8.62 -7.58 -39.25
CA SER A 68 9.05 -8.87 -39.81
C SER A 68 9.40 -8.70 -41.30
N PRO A 69 10.37 -9.48 -41.83
CA PRO A 69 10.77 -9.36 -43.22
C PRO A 69 9.64 -9.79 -44.17
N ILE A 70 9.35 -8.96 -45.18
CA ILE A 70 8.35 -9.28 -46.20
C ILE A 70 8.88 -10.41 -47.11
N PRO A 71 8.13 -11.51 -47.28
CA PRO A 71 8.50 -12.60 -48.18
C PRO A 71 8.79 -12.10 -49.60
N PRO A 72 9.76 -12.69 -50.33
CA PRO A 72 10.13 -12.24 -51.68
C PRO A 72 8.93 -12.16 -52.64
N LYS A 73 7.98 -13.09 -52.53
CA LYS A 73 6.76 -13.14 -53.35
C LYS A 73 5.82 -11.93 -53.19
N PHE A 74 5.92 -11.20 -52.09
CA PHE A 74 5.08 -10.02 -51.81
C PHE A 74 5.84 -8.69 -51.84
N ARG A 75 7.16 -8.73 -52.06
CA ARG A 75 8.03 -7.54 -51.95
C ARG A 75 7.79 -6.49 -53.05
N SER A 76 7.35 -6.94 -54.22
CA SER A 76 7.08 -6.08 -55.38
C SER A 76 5.64 -5.59 -55.47
N LEU A 77 4.77 -5.95 -54.52
CA LEU A 77 3.37 -5.53 -54.52
C LEU A 77 3.26 -4.03 -54.20
N ASP A 78 2.39 -3.35 -54.94
CA ASP A 78 1.95 -2.01 -54.62
C ASP A 78 0.91 -2.04 -53.47
N THR A 79 0.49 -0.86 -53.02
CA THR A 79 -0.46 -0.74 -51.89
C THR A 79 -1.77 -1.50 -52.16
N ALA A 80 -2.30 -1.44 -53.38
CA ALA A 80 -3.53 -2.15 -53.75
C ALA A 80 -3.33 -3.67 -53.69
N GLY A 81 -2.23 -4.21 -54.24
CA GLY A 81 -1.93 -5.63 -54.18
C GLY A 81 -1.72 -6.14 -52.74
N LYS A 82 -1.14 -5.32 -51.84
CA LYS A 82 -1.01 -5.68 -50.41
C LYS A 82 -2.38 -5.82 -49.73
N ILE A 83 -3.30 -4.91 -50.05
CA ILE A 83 -4.67 -4.94 -49.52
C ILE A 83 -5.42 -6.17 -50.04
N GLU A 84 -5.31 -6.48 -51.33
CA GLU A 84 -5.94 -7.66 -51.93
C GLU A 84 -5.44 -8.96 -51.30
N VAL A 85 -4.12 -9.11 -51.12
CA VAL A 85 -3.54 -10.27 -50.40
C VAL A 85 -4.09 -10.43 -48.99
N LEU A 86 -4.28 -9.32 -48.26
CA LEU A 86 -4.82 -9.34 -46.90
C LEU A 86 -6.33 -9.65 -46.88
N ALA A 87 -7.10 -9.05 -47.79
CA ALA A 87 -8.54 -9.25 -47.90
C ALA A 87 -8.89 -10.70 -48.22
N ASP A 88 -8.16 -11.31 -49.17
CA ASP A 88 -8.36 -12.70 -49.58
C ASP A 88 -7.59 -13.71 -48.72
N ARG A 89 -6.83 -13.24 -47.71
CA ARG A 89 -5.95 -14.04 -46.84
C ARG A 89 -5.03 -14.97 -47.65
N MET A 90 -4.43 -14.44 -48.72
CA MET A 90 -3.59 -15.21 -49.62
C MET A 90 -2.23 -15.55 -49.00
N GLY A 91 -2.03 -16.84 -48.68
CA GLY A 91 -0.81 -17.37 -48.08
C GLY A 91 -0.97 -17.71 -46.60
N LEU A 92 0.13 -18.06 -45.94
CA LEU A 92 0.10 -18.37 -44.51
C LEU A 92 0.04 -17.09 -43.68
N TRP A 93 -0.51 -17.17 -42.48
CA TRP A 93 -0.76 -16.00 -41.64
C TRP A 93 0.49 -15.17 -41.36
N PHE A 94 1.64 -15.82 -41.18
CA PHE A 94 2.93 -15.17 -40.94
C PHE A 94 3.57 -14.62 -42.23
N GLU A 95 3.09 -15.00 -43.42
CA GLU A 95 3.59 -14.49 -44.69
C GLU A 95 2.92 -13.16 -45.08
N TYR A 96 1.61 -13.02 -44.81
CA TYR A 96 0.89 -11.78 -45.07
C TYR A 96 0.93 -10.80 -43.88
N ALA A 97 1.19 -11.24 -42.64
CA ALA A 97 1.31 -10.36 -41.47
C ALA A 97 2.31 -9.19 -41.64
N PRO A 98 3.50 -9.36 -42.26
CA PRO A 98 4.42 -8.26 -42.55
C PRO A 98 3.83 -7.16 -43.44
N LEU A 99 2.84 -7.48 -44.28
CA LEU A 99 2.18 -6.51 -45.16
C LEU A 99 1.38 -5.49 -44.36
N ILE A 100 0.79 -5.90 -43.24
CA ILE A 100 0.08 -4.99 -42.32
C ILE A 100 1.06 -3.93 -41.77
N SER A 101 2.25 -4.36 -41.34
CA SER A 101 3.30 -3.43 -40.90
C SER A 101 3.78 -2.51 -42.03
N SER A 102 3.88 -3.02 -43.27
CA SER A 102 4.19 -2.19 -44.45
C SER A 102 3.12 -1.12 -44.68
N LEU A 103 1.84 -1.48 -44.65
CA LEU A 103 0.74 -0.54 -44.84
C LEU A 103 0.72 0.54 -43.74
N TYR A 104 1.05 0.19 -42.49
CA TYR A 104 1.23 1.17 -41.42
C TYR A 104 2.35 2.19 -41.71
N THR A 105 3.43 1.77 -42.39
CA THR A 105 4.50 2.70 -42.80
C THR A 105 4.10 3.57 -43.99
N GLU A 106 3.17 3.10 -44.81
CA GLU A 106 2.58 3.83 -45.93
C GLU A 106 1.46 4.79 -45.50
N GLY A 107 1.12 4.83 -44.21
CA GLY A 107 0.15 5.78 -43.63
C GLY A 107 -1.24 5.22 -43.35
N PHE A 108 -1.46 3.92 -43.59
CA PHE A 108 -2.72 3.28 -43.24
C PHE A 108 -2.85 3.13 -41.72
N THR A 109 -4.09 3.25 -41.23
CA THR A 109 -4.42 3.04 -39.83
C THR A 109 -5.15 1.70 -39.65
N PRO A 110 -5.11 1.08 -38.46
CA PRO A 110 -5.80 -0.19 -38.25
C PRO A 110 -7.28 -0.18 -38.64
N PRO A 111 -8.08 0.87 -38.34
CA PRO A 111 -9.47 0.95 -38.82
C PRO A 111 -9.59 0.96 -40.34
N THR A 112 -8.72 1.69 -41.04
CA THR A 112 -8.74 1.74 -42.51
C THR A 112 -8.38 0.37 -43.13
N ILE A 113 -7.43 -0.35 -42.54
CA ILE A 113 -7.10 -1.71 -43.00
C ILE A 113 -8.26 -2.67 -42.72
N GLU A 114 -8.92 -2.55 -41.58
CA GLU A 114 -10.10 -3.35 -41.22
C GLU A 114 -11.25 -3.13 -42.20
N GLU A 115 -11.54 -1.87 -42.57
CA GLU A 115 -12.55 -1.53 -43.57
C GLU A 115 -12.26 -2.15 -44.95
N LEU A 116 -10.98 -2.23 -45.34
CA LEU A 116 -10.56 -2.69 -46.66
C LEU A 116 -10.34 -4.21 -46.76
N THR A 117 -10.05 -4.87 -45.64
CA THR A 117 -9.62 -6.29 -45.61
C THR A 117 -10.48 -7.18 -44.71
N GLY A 118 -11.31 -6.60 -43.83
CA GLY A 118 -12.06 -7.33 -42.81
C GLY A 118 -11.22 -7.85 -41.64
N ILE A 119 -9.91 -7.60 -41.61
CA ILE A 119 -9.04 -8.01 -40.50
C ILE A 119 -9.15 -6.97 -39.38
N SER A 120 -9.69 -7.36 -38.23
CA SER A 120 -9.90 -6.42 -37.12
C SER A 120 -8.58 -5.84 -36.59
N GLY A 121 -8.61 -4.64 -36.01
CA GLY A 121 -7.40 -4.06 -35.39
C GLY A 121 -6.74 -4.96 -34.32
N VAL A 122 -7.54 -5.77 -33.61
CA VAL A 122 -7.05 -6.76 -32.63
C VAL A 122 -6.33 -7.91 -33.34
N GLU A 123 -6.94 -8.46 -34.40
CA GLU A 123 -6.35 -9.52 -35.23
C GLU A 123 -5.08 -9.04 -35.92
N GLN A 124 -5.06 -7.81 -36.44
CA GLN A 124 -3.87 -7.19 -37.05
C GLN A 124 -2.68 -7.18 -36.07
N ASN A 125 -2.90 -6.75 -34.82
CA ASN A 125 -1.86 -6.76 -33.79
C ASN A 125 -1.42 -8.18 -33.41
N CYS A 126 -2.37 -9.12 -33.30
CA CYS A 126 -2.09 -10.53 -33.05
C CYS A 126 -1.18 -11.13 -34.13
N LEU A 127 -1.52 -10.93 -35.41
CA LEU A 127 -0.78 -11.41 -36.56
C LEU A 127 0.64 -10.84 -36.61
N ILE A 128 0.80 -9.52 -36.44
CA ILE A 128 2.11 -8.85 -36.47
C ILE A 128 3.02 -9.39 -35.37
N VAL A 129 2.54 -9.41 -34.13
CA VAL A 129 3.36 -9.81 -32.98
C VAL A 129 3.60 -11.32 -32.98
N GLY A 130 2.60 -12.12 -33.35
CA GLY A 130 2.75 -13.56 -33.52
C GLY A 130 3.82 -13.89 -34.57
N ALA A 131 3.87 -13.15 -35.68
CA ALA A 131 4.87 -13.36 -36.74
C ALA A 131 6.28 -13.03 -36.24
N GLN A 132 6.44 -11.97 -35.44
CA GLN A 132 7.72 -11.64 -34.79
C GLN A 132 8.17 -12.70 -33.79
N VAL A 133 7.24 -13.26 -33.02
CA VAL A 133 7.55 -14.37 -32.10
C VAL A 133 7.99 -15.59 -32.91
N ARG A 134 7.28 -15.94 -33.99
CA ARG A 134 7.68 -17.00 -34.92
C ARG A 134 9.08 -16.76 -35.48
N ASP A 135 9.37 -15.55 -35.96
CA ASP A 135 10.69 -15.19 -36.48
C ASP A 135 11.79 -15.36 -35.43
N SER A 136 11.52 -15.01 -34.16
CA SER A 136 12.48 -15.22 -33.07
C SER A 136 12.74 -16.70 -32.79
N ILE A 137 11.74 -17.57 -32.97
CA ILE A 137 11.88 -19.03 -32.86
C ILE A 137 12.69 -19.59 -34.03
N VAL A 138 12.41 -19.13 -35.25
CA VAL A 138 13.16 -19.50 -36.47
C VAL A 138 14.63 -19.10 -36.35
N GLN A 139 14.92 -17.87 -35.92
CA GLN A 139 16.29 -17.37 -35.72
C GLN A 139 17.06 -18.12 -34.63
N SER A 140 16.36 -18.83 -33.75
CA SER A 140 16.96 -19.65 -32.68
C SER A 140 17.32 -21.07 -33.12
N ASN A 141 17.19 -21.39 -34.42
CA ASN A 141 17.39 -22.74 -34.97
C ASN A 141 16.52 -23.81 -34.28
N ALA A 142 15.28 -23.47 -33.96
CA ALA A 142 14.32 -24.44 -33.44
C ALA A 142 14.01 -25.53 -34.48
N LYS A 143 13.52 -26.69 -34.01
CA LYS A 143 13.19 -27.84 -34.87
C LYS A 143 12.17 -27.43 -35.95
N PRO A 144 12.35 -27.83 -37.22
CA PRO A 144 11.41 -27.50 -38.30
C PRO A 144 9.96 -27.94 -37.99
N GLU A 145 9.80 -29.09 -37.35
CA GLU A 145 8.49 -29.63 -36.93
C GLU A 145 7.77 -28.70 -35.94
N LEU A 146 8.51 -28.05 -35.03
CA LEU A 146 7.94 -27.09 -34.09
C LEU A 146 7.40 -25.86 -34.82
N ILE A 147 8.14 -25.35 -35.80
CA ILE A 147 7.73 -24.19 -36.58
C ILE A 147 6.49 -24.53 -37.44
N ALA A 148 6.48 -25.74 -38.01
CA ALA A 148 5.36 -26.26 -38.81
C ALA A 148 4.06 -26.37 -37.98
N ALA A 149 4.16 -26.71 -36.70
CA ALA A 149 3.01 -26.83 -35.79
C ALA A 149 2.21 -25.52 -35.65
N PHE A 150 2.83 -24.36 -35.87
CA PHE A 150 2.17 -23.04 -35.79
C PHE A 150 1.71 -22.50 -37.15
N GLU A 151 1.85 -23.23 -38.25
CA GLU A 151 1.47 -22.74 -39.59
C GLU A 151 -0.03 -22.52 -39.73
N THR A 152 -0.84 -23.36 -39.10
CA THR A 152 -2.30 -23.25 -39.10
C THR A 152 -2.80 -22.82 -37.73
N GLY A 153 -3.28 -21.58 -37.59
CA GLY A 153 -3.89 -21.09 -36.35
C GLY A 153 -2.92 -20.79 -35.19
N GLY A 154 -1.61 -20.72 -35.45
CA GLY A 154 -0.59 -20.51 -34.40
C GLY A 154 -0.42 -19.06 -33.92
N ALA A 155 -1.01 -18.08 -34.61
CA ALA A 155 -0.81 -16.65 -34.32
C ALA A 155 -1.18 -16.28 -32.88
N GLU A 156 -2.34 -16.75 -32.41
CA GLU A 156 -2.87 -16.44 -31.07
C GLU A 156 -2.03 -17.09 -29.95
N LEU A 157 -1.58 -18.34 -30.16
CA LEU A 157 -0.71 -19.03 -29.20
C LEU A 157 0.65 -18.33 -29.07
N LEU A 158 1.25 -17.97 -30.20
CA LEU A 158 2.54 -17.26 -30.23
C LEU A 158 2.40 -15.83 -29.68
N TYR A 159 1.24 -15.20 -29.85
CA TYR A 159 0.97 -13.88 -29.29
C TYR A 159 1.05 -13.88 -27.75
N GLU A 160 0.59 -14.94 -27.08
CA GLU A 160 0.58 -15.00 -25.61
C GLU A 160 2.00 -15.06 -25.01
N ILE A 161 2.93 -15.72 -25.69
CA ILE A 161 4.34 -15.82 -25.25
C ILE A 161 5.21 -14.61 -25.66
N ARG A 162 4.63 -13.55 -26.24
CA ARG A 162 5.37 -12.36 -26.73
C ARG A 162 6.27 -11.67 -25.69
N ARG A 163 5.93 -11.76 -24.40
CA ARG A 163 6.68 -11.12 -23.30
C ARG A 163 7.91 -11.91 -22.85
N LEU A 164 8.06 -13.14 -23.33
CA LEU A 164 9.17 -14.02 -23.00
C LEU A 164 10.42 -13.66 -23.82
N SER A 165 11.60 -14.02 -23.30
CA SER A 165 12.86 -13.91 -24.06
C SER A 165 12.91 -14.93 -25.20
N THR A 166 13.84 -14.75 -26.15
CA THR A 166 14.01 -15.67 -27.28
C THR A 166 14.19 -17.14 -26.86
N VAL A 167 15.04 -17.40 -25.86
CA VAL A 167 15.27 -18.76 -25.33
C VAL A 167 13.99 -19.33 -24.69
N GLN A 168 13.28 -18.50 -23.92
CA GLN A 168 12.04 -18.90 -23.28
C GLN A 168 10.90 -19.15 -24.27
N ARG A 169 10.85 -18.39 -25.38
CA ARG A 169 9.84 -18.59 -26.43
C ARG A 169 9.98 -19.95 -27.10
N VAL A 170 11.20 -20.42 -27.36
CA VAL A 170 11.42 -21.77 -27.92
C VAL A 170 10.91 -22.83 -26.94
N ALA A 171 11.36 -22.79 -25.68
CA ALA A 171 10.95 -23.77 -24.68
C ALA A 171 9.43 -23.74 -24.43
N ALA A 172 8.82 -22.55 -24.33
CA ALA A 172 7.38 -22.42 -24.15
C ALA A 172 6.60 -22.92 -25.37
N ALA A 173 7.08 -22.64 -26.60
CA ALA A 173 6.44 -23.11 -27.82
C ALA A 173 6.48 -24.65 -27.93
N GLU A 174 7.62 -25.28 -27.60
CA GLU A 174 7.73 -26.75 -27.52
C GLU A 174 6.71 -27.32 -26.54
N TYR A 175 6.64 -26.73 -25.34
CA TYR A 175 5.73 -27.19 -24.30
C TYR A 175 4.25 -27.03 -24.69
N ILE A 176 3.89 -25.90 -25.33
CA ILE A 176 2.52 -25.64 -25.84
C ILE A 176 2.09 -26.69 -26.86
N VAL A 177 2.97 -27.05 -27.80
CA VAL A 177 2.67 -28.04 -28.84
C VAL A 177 2.58 -29.44 -28.25
N GLU A 178 3.51 -29.80 -27.36
CA GLU A 178 3.54 -31.12 -26.71
C GLU A 178 2.28 -31.39 -25.87
N HIS A 179 1.77 -30.37 -25.17
CA HIS A 179 0.62 -30.50 -24.27
C HIS A 179 -0.70 -29.99 -24.86
N GLY A 180 -0.72 -29.59 -26.14
CA GLY A 180 -1.93 -29.15 -26.84
C GLY A 180 -2.63 -27.96 -26.20
N PHE A 181 -1.87 -26.96 -25.72
CA PHE A 181 -2.44 -25.81 -25.01
C PHE A 181 -3.27 -24.90 -25.93
N ASP A 182 -4.39 -24.41 -25.40
CA ASP A 182 -5.16 -23.33 -25.99
C ASP A 182 -4.54 -21.96 -25.65
N THR A 183 -5.18 -20.88 -26.11
CA THR A 183 -4.71 -19.51 -25.86
C THR A 183 -4.63 -19.19 -24.37
N LYS A 184 -5.57 -19.70 -23.57
CA LYS A 184 -5.57 -19.50 -22.12
C LYS A 184 -4.41 -20.25 -21.46
N GLY A 185 -4.16 -21.49 -21.84
CA GLY A 185 -3.02 -22.29 -21.36
C GLY A 185 -1.68 -21.64 -21.73
N ALA A 186 -1.55 -21.16 -22.97
CA ALA A 186 -0.36 -20.42 -23.41
C ALA A 186 -0.15 -19.11 -22.61
N HIS A 187 -1.23 -18.39 -22.32
CA HIS A 187 -1.19 -17.20 -21.47
C HIS A 187 -0.74 -17.51 -20.04
N ASP A 188 -1.35 -18.52 -19.41
CA ASP A 188 -1.03 -18.93 -18.05
C ASP A 188 0.43 -19.44 -17.95
N LEU A 189 0.91 -20.17 -18.96
CA LEU A 189 2.30 -20.60 -19.07
C LEU A 189 3.25 -19.39 -19.17
N ALA A 190 2.98 -18.45 -20.07
CA ALA A 190 3.80 -17.25 -20.24
C ALA A 190 3.85 -16.41 -18.96
N ARG A 191 2.71 -16.29 -18.27
CA ARG A 191 2.61 -15.62 -16.97
C ARG A 191 3.43 -16.35 -15.91
N ALA A 192 3.33 -17.67 -15.84
CA ALA A 192 4.07 -18.48 -14.88
C ALA A 192 5.59 -18.33 -15.04
N ILE A 193 6.10 -18.45 -16.27
CA ILE A 193 7.53 -18.28 -16.58
C ILE A 193 8.00 -16.87 -16.18
N LYS A 194 7.22 -15.83 -16.48
CA LYS A 194 7.63 -14.44 -16.20
C LYS A 194 7.58 -14.09 -14.72
N ASP A 195 6.63 -14.65 -13.99
CA ASP A 195 6.43 -14.43 -12.56
C ASP A 195 7.48 -15.16 -11.73
N TYR A 196 7.92 -16.37 -12.14
CA TYR A 196 8.80 -17.26 -11.39
C TYR A 196 10.01 -16.61 -10.70
N PRO A 197 10.84 -15.77 -11.36
CA PRO A 197 12.00 -15.16 -10.72
C PRO A 197 11.66 -14.20 -9.59
N HIS A 198 10.48 -13.57 -9.65
CA HIS A 198 10.02 -12.60 -8.64
C HIS A 198 9.48 -13.27 -7.37
N ARG A 199 9.42 -14.60 -7.36
CA ARG A 199 8.85 -15.42 -6.28
C ARG A 199 9.91 -16.13 -5.45
N ARG A 200 11.16 -15.71 -5.59
CA ARG A 200 12.26 -16.19 -4.76
C ARG A 200 11.92 -15.93 -3.28
N GLY A 201 11.99 -16.97 -2.46
CA GLY A 201 11.66 -16.93 -1.03
C GLY A 201 10.31 -17.54 -0.69
N ASP A 202 9.44 -17.77 -1.67
CA ASP A 202 8.19 -18.50 -1.45
C ASP A 202 8.47 -19.98 -1.13
N LYS A 203 7.63 -20.59 -0.28
CA LYS A 203 7.80 -21.98 0.14
C LYS A 203 7.79 -22.91 -1.08
N GLY A 204 8.81 -23.75 -1.20
CA GLY A 204 8.94 -24.73 -2.26
C GLY A 204 9.53 -24.18 -3.57
N TRP A 205 9.87 -22.89 -3.66
CA TRP A 205 10.45 -22.29 -4.88
C TRP A 205 11.69 -23.04 -5.38
N GLU A 206 12.58 -23.50 -4.49
CA GLU A 206 13.79 -24.23 -4.87
C GLU A 206 13.53 -25.64 -5.41
N GLU A 207 12.30 -26.15 -5.31
CA GLU A 207 11.94 -27.50 -5.75
C GLU A 207 11.58 -27.57 -7.24
N PHE A 208 11.43 -26.42 -7.91
CA PHE A 208 11.04 -26.31 -9.31
C PHE A 208 12.20 -25.72 -10.14
N ASP A 209 12.34 -26.12 -11.40
CA ASP A 209 13.35 -25.58 -12.31
C ASP A 209 12.80 -24.43 -13.17
N TYR A 210 13.43 -23.27 -13.08
CA TYR A 210 13.07 -22.08 -13.87
C TYR A 210 13.24 -22.28 -15.39
N ASN A 211 14.17 -23.14 -15.81
CA ASN A 211 14.45 -23.35 -17.23
C ASN A 211 13.40 -24.23 -17.90
N LEU A 212 12.52 -24.87 -17.12
CA LEU A 212 11.48 -25.77 -17.59
C LEU A 212 10.10 -25.08 -17.50
N PRO A 213 9.44 -24.79 -18.62
CA PRO A 213 8.12 -24.15 -18.64
C PRO A 213 7.08 -24.85 -17.78
N GLY A 214 7.04 -26.19 -17.80
CA GLY A 214 6.12 -26.99 -17.00
C GLY A 214 6.36 -26.84 -15.49
N ASP A 215 7.61 -26.83 -15.04
CA ASP A 215 7.94 -26.57 -13.63
C ASP A 215 7.57 -25.14 -13.19
N CYS A 216 7.73 -24.15 -14.06
CA CYS A 216 7.25 -22.79 -13.79
C CYS A 216 5.73 -22.75 -13.60
N LEU A 217 4.98 -23.42 -14.49
CA LEU A 217 3.52 -23.52 -14.42
C LEU A 217 3.07 -24.32 -13.19
N SER A 218 3.73 -25.43 -12.91
CA SER A 218 3.51 -26.27 -11.73
C SER A 218 3.70 -25.45 -10.45
N PHE A 219 4.77 -24.67 -10.36
CA PHE A 219 5.02 -23.81 -9.21
C PHE A 219 3.94 -22.73 -9.03
N MET A 220 3.46 -22.12 -10.12
CA MET A 220 2.34 -21.17 -10.06
C MET A 220 1.07 -21.82 -9.49
N LEU A 221 0.71 -23.02 -9.96
CA LEU A 221 -0.46 -23.77 -9.49
C LEU A 221 -0.28 -24.24 -8.04
N TYR A 222 0.91 -24.72 -7.69
CA TYR A 222 1.30 -25.10 -6.33
C TYR A 222 1.14 -23.93 -5.36
N ARG A 223 1.60 -22.73 -5.71
CA ARG A 223 1.37 -21.51 -4.91
C ARG A 223 -0.10 -21.19 -4.74
N LYS A 224 -0.87 -21.16 -5.83
CA LYS A 224 -2.32 -20.90 -5.78
C LYS A 224 -3.02 -21.90 -4.85
N SER A 225 -2.64 -23.18 -4.89
CA SER A 225 -3.21 -24.19 -3.99
C SER A 225 -3.01 -23.88 -2.50
N ARG A 226 -1.92 -23.18 -2.15
CA ARG A 226 -1.56 -22.82 -0.76
C ARG A 226 -2.28 -21.58 -0.25
N GLU A 227 -2.95 -20.84 -1.13
CA GLU A 227 -3.87 -19.75 -0.75
C GLU A 227 -5.22 -20.29 -0.25
N HIS A 228 -5.54 -21.55 -0.58
CA HIS A 228 -6.74 -22.23 -0.14
C HIS A 228 -6.53 -23.03 1.15
N ARG A 229 -7.58 -23.08 1.99
CA ARG A 229 -7.58 -23.85 3.24
C ARG A 229 -7.37 -25.34 2.97
N SER A 230 -6.67 -26.03 3.87
CA SER A 230 -6.54 -27.48 3.84
C SER A 230 -7.48 -28.11 4.89
N PRO A 231 -8.35 -29.07 4.52
CA PRO A 231 -8.64 -29.56 3.17
C PRO A 231 -9.60 -28.65 2.37
N SER A 232 -9.51 -28.67 1.03
CA SER A 232 -10.44 -27.99 0.10
C SER A 232 -10.38 -28.65 -1.27
N GLU A 233 -11.53 -28.83 -1.93
CA GLU A 233 -11.59 -29.37 -3.30
C GLU A 233 -10.78 -28.53 -4.29
N LEU A 234 -10.88 -27.20 -4.20
CA LEU A 234 -10.09 -26.28 -5.04
C LEU A 234 -8.58 -26.43 -4.82
N ARG A 235 -8.16 -26.70 -3.58
CA ARG A 235 -6.75 -26.97 -3.28
C ARG A 235 -6.29 -28.26 -3.95
N THR A 236 -7.10 -29.32 -3.85
CA THR A 236 -6.79 -30.62 -4.46
C THR A 236 -6.69 -30.53 -5.97
N THR A 237 -7.65 -29.89 -6.65
CA THR A 237 -7.62 -29.74 -8.11
C THR A 237 -6.41 -28.94 -8.59
N LEU A 238 -6.03 -27.88 -7.89
CA LEU A 238 -4.82 -27.12 -8.21
C LEU A 238 -3.54 -27.93 -8.01
N LEU A 239 -3.48 -28.79 -6.99
CA LEU A 239 -2.34 -29.68 -6.75
C LEU A 239 -2.27 -30.80 -7.79
N GLU A 240 -3.40 -31.37 -8.22
CA GLU A 240 -3.46 -32.35 -9.30
C GLU A 240 -2.96 -31.73 -10.62
N GLN A 241 -3.45 -30.54 -10.97
CA GLN A 241 -2.97 -29.80 -12.14
C GLN A 241 -1.47 -29.46 -12.02
N ALA A 242 -1.01 -29.04 -10.83
CA ALA A 242 0.41 -28.79 -10.60
C ALA A 242 1.24 -30.07 -10.79
N PHE A 243 0.72 -31.22 -10.38
CA PHE A 243 1.41 -32.51 -10.51
C PHE A 243 1.49 -32.95 -11.97
N GLU A 244 0.42 -32.75 -12.74
CA GLU A 244 0.35 -33.11 -14.17
C GLU A 244 1.36 -32.32 -15.00
N VAL A 245 1.51 -31.02 -14.75
CA VAL A 245 2.42 -30.16 -15.54
C VAL A 245 3.87 -30.13 -15.02
N ALA A 246 4.15 -30.77 -13.88
CA ALA A 246 5.50 -30.82 -13.32
C ALA A 246 6.42 -31.71 -14.18
N VAL A 247 7.59 -31.19 -14.54
CA VAL A 247 8.58 -31.90 -15.37
C VAL A 247 9.60 -32.60 -14.49
N THR A 248 10.16 -31.92 -13.49
CA THR A 248 11.20 -32.52 -12.64
C THR A 248 10.63 -33.43 -11.57
N GLU A 249 11.35 -34.50 -11.25
CA GLU A 249 10.98 -35.38 -10.13
C GLU A 249 11.00 -34.65 -8.79
N LYS A 250 11.82 -33.60 -8.66
CA LYS A 250 11.85 -32.73 -7.48
C LYS A 250 10.53 -31.95 -7.33
N ALA A 251 10.05 -31.33 -8.41
CA ALA A 251 8.77 -30.64 -8.45
C ALA A 251 7.60 -31.60 -8.17
N LYS A 252 7.55 -32.75 -8.87
CA LYS A 252 6.53 -33.79 -8.65
C LYS A 252 6.51 -34.28 -7.21
N LYS A 253 7.68 -34.51 -6.60
CA LYS A 253 7.77 -34.89 -5.18
C LYS A 253 7.26 -33.78 -4.26
N ALA A 254 7.61 -32.52 -4.53
CA ALA A 254 7.13 -31.39 -3.73
C ALA A 254 5.61 -31.23 -3.77
N VAL A 255 5.01 -31.30 -4.96
CA VAL A 255 3.55 -31.26 -5.13
C VAL A 255 2.89 -32.51 -4.54
N GLY A 256 3.46 -33.69 -4.81
CA GLY A 256 2.96 -34.98 -4.34
C GLY A 256 2.91 -35.09 -2.81
N ARG A 257 3.89 -34.51 -2.09
CA ARG A 257 3.88 -34.41 -0.62
C ARG A 257 2.70 -33.60 -0.10
N GLU A 258 2.32 -32.51 -0.77
CA GLU A 258 1.17 -31.71 -0.35
C GLU A 258 -0.18 -32.33 -0.73
N LEU A 259 -0.21 -33.12 -1.80
CA LEU A 259 -1.41 -33.80 -2.29
C LEU A 259 -1.74 -35.06 -1.48
N HIS A 260 -0.75 -35.90 -1.19
CA HIS A 260 -0.93 -37.21 -0.54
C HIS A 260 -0.50 -37.23 0.93
N GLY A 261 0.15 -36.17 1.41
CA GLY A 261 0.76 -36.09 2.74
C GLY A 261 2.18 -36.64 2.79
N TYR A 262 2.87 -36.35 3.90
CA TYR A 262 4.21 -36.86 4.19
C TYR A 262 4.18 -38.35 4.54
N SER A 263 5.20 -39.10 4.10
CA SER A 263 5.45 -40.44 4.62
C SER A 263 5.86 -40.39 6.10
N ASP A 264 5.74 -41.51 6.81
CA ASP A 264 6.07 -41.56 8.25
C ASP A 264 7.53 -41.19 8.54
N GLU A 265 8.46 -41.49 7.64
CA GLU A 265 9.88 -41.08 7.73
C GLU A 265 10.08 -39.57 7.53
N GLU A 266 9.25 -38.92 6.71
CA GLU A 266 9.33 -37.48 6.45
C GLU A 266 8.66 -36.67 7.57
N ARG A 267 7.58 -37.20 8.18
CA ARG A 267 6.97 -36.61 9.38
C ARG A 267 7.96 -36.52 10.54
N ALA A 268 8.74 -37.57 10.77
CA ALA A 268 9.76 -37.58 11.82
C ALA A 268 10.83 -36.49 11.64
N LYS A 269 11.24 -36.21 10.39
CA LYS A 269 12.20 -35.14 10.05
C LYS A 269 11.59 -33.74 10.14
N GLU A 270 10.32 -33.57 9.78
CA GLU A 270 9.65 -32.27 9.87
C GLU A 270 9.32 -31.88 11.32
N GLU A 271 9.04 -32.86 12.19
CA GLU A 271 8.84 -32.63 13.63
C GLU A 271 10.09 -32.15 14.36
N GLU A 272 11.29 -32.59 13.93
CA GLU A 272 12.58 -32.07 14.45
C GLU A 272 12.82 -30.59 14.07
N VAL A 273 12.17 -30.08 13.02
CA VAL A 273 12.35 -28.72 12.50
C VAL A 273 11.09 -27.86 12.71
N LYS A 274 10.39 -28.04 13.84
CA LYS A 274 9.32 -27.11 14.24
C LYS A 274 9.91 -25.73 14.56
N ILE A 275 10.14 -24.95 13.52
CA ILE A 275 10.51 -23.54 13.60
C ILE A 275 9.31 -22.80 14.21
N ILE A 276 9.44 -22.39 15.47
CA ILE A 276 8.50 -21.48 16.12
C ILE A 276 8.57 -20.16 15.37
N ARG A 277 7.51 -19.84 14.60
CA ARG A 277 7.42 -18.59 13.84
C ARG A 277 7.08 -17.45 14.80
N VAL A 278 8.00 -16.50 14.95
CA VAL A 278 7.75 -15.25 15.68
C VAL A 278 6.92 -14.33 14.77
N PRO A 279 5.75 -13.83 15.19
CA PRO A 279 4.98 -12.89 14.40
C PRO A 279 5.74 -11.57 14.27
N VAL A 280 5.95 -11.11 13.04
CA VAL A 280 6.48 -9.78 12.76
C VAL A 280 5.31 -8.89 12.43
N VAL A 281 5.02 -7.92 13.32
CA VAL A 281 3.94 -6.95 13.16
C VAL A 281 4.53 -5.61 12.73
N ARG A 282 3.90 -4.96 11.75
CA ARG A 282 4.22 -3.58 11.38
C ARG A 282 3.25 -2.65 12.09
N LEU A 283 3.77 -1.79 12.96
CA LEU A 283 2.99 -0.76 13.63
C LEU A 283 2.35 0.16 12.58
N LYS A 284 1.02 0.30 12.61
CA LYS A 284 0.32 1.24 11.73
C LYS A 284 0.42 2.66 12.31
N PHE A 285 0.52 3.67 11.45
CA PHE A 285 0.47 5.06 11.90
C PHE A 285 -0.76 5.35 12.76
N GLY A 286 -1.92 4.76 12.47
CA GLY A 286 -3.13 4.88 13.30
C GLY A 286 -3.09 4.12 14.64
N GLU A 287 -2.32 3.04 14.76
CA GLU A 287 -2.07 2.36 16.04
C GLU A 287 -1.11 3.18 16.93
N VAL A 288 -0.23 3.98 16.30
CA VAL A 288 0.61 4.99 16.95
C VAL A 288 -0.16 6.30 17.19
N ALA A 289 -1.18 6.61 16.37
CA ALA A 289 -1.91 7.89 16.34
C ALA A 289 -3.36 7.82 16.85
N GLY A 290 -3.78 6.71 17.48
CA GLY A 290 -5.08 6.63 18.17
C GLY A 290 -5.19 7.66 19.30
N ALA A 291 -4.06 8.17 19.79
CA ALA A 291 -3.92 9.49 20.35
C ALA A 291 -3.05 10.32 19.39
N SER A 292 -3.54 11.45 18.90
CA SER A 292 -2.91 12.34 17.91
C SER A 292 -1.50 12.85 18.30
N SER A 293 -1.07 12.60 19.53
CA SER A 293 0.27 12.64 20.07
C SER A 293 0.11 12.08 21.50
N VAL A 294 1.14 11.50 22.10
CA VAL A 294 1.12 11.16 23.54
C VAL A 294 2.30 11.79 24.24
N VAL A 295 2.12 12.16 25.50
CA VAL A 295 3.17 12.68 26.36
C VAL A 295 3.36 11.72 27.53
N VAL A 296 4.61 11.33 27.76
CA VAL A 296 4.98 10.46 28.87
C VAL A 296 5.58 11.32 29.98
N LEU A 297 5.03 11.23 31.19
CA LEU A 297 5.45 12.05 32.34
C LEU A 297 5.82 11.18 33.54
N PRO A 298 6.83 11.57 34.33
CA PRO A 298 7.12 10.92 35.59
C PRO A 298 5.99 11.19 36.60
N VAL A 299 5.65 10.18 37.41
CA VAL A 299 4.57 10.25 38.41
C VAL A 299 5.12 10.20 39.83
N CYS A 300 4.66 11.13 40.67
CA CYS A 300 4.86 11.15 42.12
C CYS A 300 3.53 11.00 42.85
N GLU A 301 3.51 10.27 43.96
CA GLU A 301 2.35 10.31 44.85
C GLU A 301 2.48 11.50 45.80
N ALA A 302 1.39 12.23 46.04
CA ALA A 302 1.42 13.37 46.95
C ALA A 302 1.87 12.99 48.39
N GLU A 303 1.59 11.74 48.81
CA GLU A 303 1.98 11.18 50.11
C GLU A 303 3.50 11.00 50.26
N GLU A 304 4.25 10.90 49.16
CA GLU A 304 5.71 10.77 49.16
C GLU A 304 6.43 12.09 49.44
N GLY A 305 5.68 13.20 49.44
CA GLY A 305 6.17 14.52 49.80
C GLY A 305 6.98 15.22 48.72
N VAL A 306 7.35 16.46 49.05
CA VAL A 306 8.01 17.42 48.14
C VAL A 306 9.38 16.92 47.67
N GLY A 307 10.09 16.18 48.52
CA GLY A 307 11.40 15.61 48.19
C GLY A 307 11.32 14.73 46.95
N LYS A 308 10.31 13.85 46.87
CA LYS A 308 10.14 12.95 45.73
C LYS A 308 9.78 13.69 44.45
N ILE A 309 8.96 14.74 44.55
CA ILE A 309 8.62 15.61 43.42
C ILE A 309 9.87 16.31 42.86
N ASN A 310 10.77 16.78 43.72
CA ASN A 310 12.03 17.39 43.28
C ASN A 310 13.01 16.37 42.70
N GLU A 311 12.97 15.13 43.18
CA GLU A 311 13.77 14.02 42.65
C GLU A 311 13.32 13.51 41.29
N ALA A 312 12.11 13.84 40.80
CA ALA A 312 11.64 13.35 39.49
C ALA A 312 12.51 13.85 38.31
N PRO A 313 12.68 13.08 37.22
CA PRO A 313 13.41 13.46 36.01
C PRO A 313 13.02 14.84 35.49
N MET A 314 13.99 15.74 35.30
CA MET A 314 13.78 17.04 34.68
C MET A 314 13.80 16.95 33.17
N GLU A 315 14.73 16.17 32.63
CA GLU A 315 14.90 15.93 31.20
C GLU A 315 14.47 14.50 30.85
N PHE A 316 13.52 14.42 29.92
CA PHE A 316 13.07 13.19 29.30
C PHE A 316 12.60 13.50 27.88
N GLU A 317 13.07 12.73 26.91
CA GLU A 317 12.71 12.90 25.50
C GLU A 317 12.15 11.60 24.94
N SER A 318 11.08 11.69 24.17
CA SER A 318 10.62 10.58 23.33
C SER A 318 11.35 10.65 22.00
N GLY A 319 12.06 9.57 21.65
CA GLY A 319 12.94 9.53 20.47
C GLY A 319 12.86 8.23 19.68
N GLY A 320 13.44 8.27 18.47
CA GLY A 320 13.54 7.14 17.56
C GLY A 320 12.24 6.78 16.83
N GLU A 321 12.29 5.74 16.00
CA GLU A 321 11.15 5.30 15.16
C GLU A 321 10.00 4.67 15.98
N PHE A 322 10.26 4.35 17.24
CA PHE A 322 9.31 3.69 18.16
C PHE A 322 8.85 4.57 19.32
N GLY A 323 9.29 5.83 19.39
CA GLY A 323 8.87 6.77 20.45
C GLY A 323 9.32 6.38 21.87
N VAL A 324 10.48 5.72 21.99
CA VAL A 324 11.02 5.29 23.29
C VAL A 324 11.41 6.50 24.12
N VAL A 325 11.05 6.50 25.41
CA VAL A 325 11.37 7.59 26.33
C VAL A 325 12.69 7.32 27.03
N GLU A 326 13.64 8.23 26.87
CA GLU A 326 14.90 8.24 27.60
C GLU A 326 14.86 9.38 28.63
N ALA A 327 15.16 9.08 29.88
CA ALA A 327 15.16 10.03 30.98
C ALA A 327 16.57 10.18 31.56
N GLU A 328 16.89 11.35 32.09
CA GLU A 328 18.20 11.65 32.69
C GLU A 328 18.58 10.69 33.85
N LYS A 329 17.59 10.06 34.48
CA LYS A 329 17.75 9.13 35.60
C LYS A 329 16.58 8.14 35.66
N GLU A 330 16.82 7.03 36.35
CA GLU A 330 15.80 6.01 36.59
C GLU A 330 14.60 6.56 37.37
N TRP A 331 13.40 6.16 36.96
CA TRP A 331 12.17 6.54 37.64
C TRP A 331 11.15 5.40 37.62
N ARG A 332 10.48 5.19 38.76
CA ARG A 332 9.65 4.00 38.99
C ARG A 332 8.28 4.06 38.33
N ARG A 333 7.66 5.24 38.24
CA ARG A 333 6.26 5.39 37.77
C ARG A 333 6.17 6.43 36.67
N TRP A 334 5.53 6.04 35.57
CA TRP A 334 5.30 6.89 34.40
C TRP A 334 3.82 6.83 34.03
N VAL A 335 3.30 7.92 33.48
CA VAL A 335 1.95 7.98 32.90
C VAL A 335 2.05 8.40 31.45
N VAL A 336 1.22 7.79 30.61
CA VAL A 336 1.01 8.20 29.22
C VAL A 336 -0.29 9.00 29.18
N LEU A 337 -0.21 10.27 28.80
CA LEU A 337 -1.36 11.14 28.59
C LEU A 337 -1.51 11.48 27.10
N PRO A 338 -2.73 11.79 26.64
CA PRO A 338 -2.92 12.39 25.33
C PRO A 338 -2.12 13.69 25.21
N GLY A 339 -1.64 13.98 24.00
CA GLY A 339 -0.87 15.18 23.67
C GLY A 339 -1.72 16.44 23.57
N TRP A 340 -2.51 16.71 24.61
CA TRP A 340 -3.23 17.96 24.75
C TRP A 340 -2.25 19.13 24.83
N ASP A 341 -2.58 20.26 24.19
CA ASP A 341 -1.70 21.43 24.10
C ASP A 341 -1.08 21.87 25.43
N PRO A 342 -1.79 21.90 26.58
CA PRO A 342 -1.19 22.30 27.86
C PRO A 342 -0.09 21.34 28.34
N VAL A 343 -0.17 20.05 27.98
CA VAL A 343 0.79 19.02 28.38
C VAL A 343 1.99 19.02 27.44
N VAL A 344 1.75 19.14 26.12
CA VAL A 344 2.81 19.23 25.10
C VAL A 344 3.65 20.51 25.25
N ALA A 345 3.06 21.59 25.77
CA ALA A 345 3.78 22.82 26.04
C ALA A 345 4.83 22.69 27.16
N VAL A 346 4.72 21.66 28.02
CA VAL A 346 5.71 21.38 29.07
C VAL A 346 6.88 20.63 28.47
N ARG A 347 7.93 21.37 28.10
CA ARG A 347 9.12 20.81 27.45
C ARG A 347 10.09 20.15 28.41
N ARG A 348 10.27 20.73 29.60
CA ARG A 348 11.22 20.29 30.62
C ARG A 348 10.59 20.45 32.00
N GLY A 349 10.94 19.57 32.92
CA GLY A 349 10.46 19.65 34.31
C GLY A 349 9.01 19.20 34.54
N GLY A 350 8.32 18.69 33.52
CA GLY A 350 6.97 18.15 33.66
C GLY A 350 6.90 17.00 34.63
N VAL A 351 5.90 17.01 35.52
CA VAL A 351 5.64 15.92 36.46
C VAL A 351 4.14 15.81 36.73
N ALA A 352 3.65 14.58 36.87
CA ALA A 352 2.30 14.30 37.32
C ALA A 352 2.32 13.95 38.81
N VAL A 353 1.47 14.59 39.61
CA VAL A 353 1.32 14.33 41.04
C VAL A 353 -0.06 13.72 41.26
N SER A 354 -0.12 12.49 41.77
CA SER A 354 -1.37 11.80 42.05
C SER A 354 -1.86 12.05 43.48
N PHE A 355 -3.12 12.40 43.61
CA PHE A 355 -3.83 12.60 44.87
C PHE A 355 -5.01 11.62 44.97
N ARG A 356 -5.29 11.12 46.18
CA ARG A 356 -6.40 10.19 46.43
C ARG A 356 -7.76 10.87 46.58
N ASP A 357 -7.76 12.13 46.99
CA ASP A 357 -8.98 12.91 47.27
C ASP A 357 -8.79 14.36 46.82
N ASP A 358 -9.62 14.80 45.88
CA ASP A 358 -9.60 16.13 45.29
C ASP A 358 -10.11 17.24 46.22
N ARG A 359 -10.92 16.92 47.24
CA ARG A 359 -11.57 17.91 48.13
C ARG A 359 -10.57 18.75 48.92
N LYS A 360 -9.42 18.16 49.24
CA LYS A 360 -8.36 18.82 50.02
C LYS A 360 -7.36 19.56 49.12
N VAL A 361 -7.42 19.33 47.82
CA VAL A 361 -6.38 19.70 46.86
C VAL A 361 -6.84 20.82 45.94
N LEU A 362 -8.08 20.74 45.44
CA LEU A 362 -8.62 21.74 44.53
C LEU A 362 -9.17 22.95 45.31
N PRO A 363 -9.00 24.20 44.81
CA PRO A 363 -9.56 25.39 45.44
C PRO A 363 -11.05 25.57 45.17
N TRP A 364 -11.68 24.64 44.44
CA TRP A 364 -13.11 24.56 44.17
C TRP A 364 -13.69 23.23 44.68
N ASN A 365 -15.01 23.08 44.61
CA ASN A 365 -15.70 21.90 45.14
C ASN A 365 -15.23 20.61 44.45
N GLY A 366 -14.56 19.75 45.23
CA GLY A 366 -14.16 18.40 44.83
C GLY A 366 -15.30 17.38 44.91
N LYS A 367 -15.09 16.21 44.31
CA LYS A 367 -16.05 15.10 44.26
C LYS A 367 -15.67 13.88 45.12
N GLU A 368 -14.59 13.96 45.93
CA GLU A 368 -14.03 12.81 46.69
C GLU A 368 -13.53 11.71 45.77
N GLU A 369 -12.78 12.11 44.75
CA GLU A 369 -12.16 11.16 43.83
C GLU A 369 -10.68 11.45 43.66
N ALA A 370 -9.97 10.42 43.21
CA ALA A 370 -8.57 10.54 42.87
C ALA A 370 -8.39 11.50 41.68
N ILE A 371 -7.33 12.30 41.73
CA ILE A 371 -6.97 13.21 40.64
C ILE A 371 -5.48 13.13 40.36
N MET A 372 -5.11 13.41 39.13
CA MET A 372 -3.74 13.58 38.70
C MET A 372 -3.52 15.03 38.27
N VAL A 373 -2.58 15.70 38.93
CA VAL A 373 -2.23 17.09 38.65
C VAL A 373 -0.93 17.11 37.86
N VAL A 374 -0.97 17.59 36.63
CA VAL A 374 0.22 17.81 35.81
C VAL A 374 0.73 19.22 36.06
N MET A 375 2.01 19.34 36.39
CA MET A 375 2.65 20.63 36.63
C MET A 375 3.99 20.78 35.93
N ASP A 376 4.33 22.03 35.65
CA ASP A 376 5.60 22.49 35.11
C ASP A 376 6.48 23.00 36.26
N ARG A 377 7.50 22.21 36.63
CA ARG A 377 8.45 22.55 37.71
C ARG A 377 9.46 23.62 37.34
N GLU A 378 9.55 24.05 36.07
CA GLU A 378 10.39 25.20 35.71
C GLU A 378 9.72 26.53 36.08
N LYS A 379 8.38 26.55 36.12
CA LYS A 379 7.58 27.72 36.48
C LYS A 379 7.31 27.79 37.98
N LYS A 380 8.35 28.03 38.78
CA LYS A 380 8.26 28.15 40.25
C LYS A 380 7.86 29.53 40.74
N THR A 381 8.04 30.56 39.92
CA THR A 381 7.68 31.95 40.24
C THR A 381 6.19 32.20 40.00
N VAL A 382 5.53 32.83 40.97
CA VAL A 382 4.10 33.19 40.86
C VAL A 382 3.94 34.45 40.00
N GLU A 383 3.97 34.28 38.68
CA GLU A 383 3.90 35.39 37.71
C GLU A 383 2.46 35.71 37.30
N ALA A 384 1.66 34.69 37.00
CA ALA A 384 0.31 34.83 36.46
C ALA A 384 -0.73 34.81 37.58
N GLU A 385 -1.49 35.89 37.73
CA GLU A 385 -2.54 36.01 38.76
C GLU A 385 -3.70 35.02 38.56
N ASP A 386 -3.99 34.70 37.29
CA ASP A 386 -5.03 33.74 36.92
C ASP A 386 -4.53 32.28 36.86
N GLY A 387 -3.22 32.06 37.03
CA GLY A 387 -2.63 30.74 37.04
C GLY A 387 -2.94 29.97 38.34
N TYR A 388 -2.87 28.64 38.26
CA TYR A 388 -2.88 27.77 39.43
C TYR A 388 -1.49 27.21 39.69
N TYR A 389 -1.12 27.15 40.96
CA TYR A 389 0.19 26.70 41.40
C TYR A 389 0.04 25.66 42.51
N LEU A 390 0.92 24.65 42.49
CA LEU A 390 0.97 23.66 43.56
C LEU A 390 1.83 24.20 44.71
N VAL A 391 1.25 24.30 45.90
CA VAL A 391 1.92 24.83 47.09
C VAL A 391 1.83 23.87 48.26
N VAL A 392 2.77 24.00 49.20
CA VAL A 392 2.83 23.21 50.43
C VAL A 392 2.20 24.03 51.55
N THR A 393 1.22 23.44 52.23
CA THR A 393 0.56 24.01 53.41
C THR A 393 0.76 23.09 54.61
N GLY A 394 0.40 23.54 55.81
CA GLY A 394 0.46 22.71 57.02
C GLY A 394 -0.37 21.42 56.92
N ASP A 395 -1.39 21.39 56.06
CA ASP A 395 -2.27 20.24 55.83
C ASP A 395 -1.86 19.37 54.61
N GLY A 396 -0.69 19.63 54.02
CA GLY A 396 -0.22 18.97 52.79
C GLY A 396 -0.24 19.88 51.57
N MET A 397 -0.21 19.28 50.38
CA MET A 397 -0.12 20.02 49.11
C MET A 397 -1.51 20.40 48.58
N LYS A 398 -1.66 21.64 48.11
CA LYS A 398 -2.93 22.18 47.59
C LYS A 398 -2.67 23.07 46.37
N LEU A 399 -3.69 23.25 45.54
CA LEU A 399 -3.68 24.21 44.43
C LEU A 399 -4.18 25.56 44.95
N GLU A 400 -3.37 26.59 44.79
CA GLU A 400 -3.79 27.97 45.05
C GLU A 400 -3.68 28.81 43.77
N ARG A 401 -4.57 29.80 43.64
CA ARG A 401 -4.57 30.75 42.53
C ARG A 401 -3.47 31.79 42.72
N GLY A 402 -2.82 32.21 41.64
CA GLY A 402 -1.70 33.14 41.68
C GLY A 402 -2.02 34.47 42.37
N SER A 403 -3.23 35.01 42.19
CA SER A 403 -3.69 36.22 42.89
C SER A 403 -3.65 36.08 44.42
N VAL A 404 -4.12 34.94 44.94
CA VAL A 404 -4.13 34.64 46.38
C VAL A 404 -2.71 34.48 46.92
N LEU A 405 -1.83 33.86 46.14
CA LEU A 405 -0.42 33.68 46.50
C LEU A 405 0.33 35.02 46.56
N LYS A 406 0.10 35.91 45.58
CA LYS A 406 0.68 37.26 45.60
C LYS A 406 0.20 38.10 46.78
N GLU A 407 -1.10 38.04 47.11
CA GLU A 407 -1.65 38.72 48.29
C GLU A 407 -1.02 38.24 49.60
N ARG A 408 -0.66 36.96 49.69
CA ARG A 408 0.03 36.36 50.83
C ARG A 408 1.55 36.59 50.82
N GLY A 409 2.10 37.23 49.79
CA GLY A 409 3.53 37.45 49.62
C GLY A 409 4.32 36.15 49.35
N VAL A 410 3.68 35.14 48.77
CA VAL A 410 4.32 33.88 48.39
C VAL A 410 4.91 34.04 46.98
N GLU A 411 6.24 34.09 46.89
CA GLU A 411 6.95 34.29 45.63
C GLU A 411 7.32 32.97 44.92
N GLU A 412 7.58 31.90 45.69
CA GLU A 412 7.98 30.59 45.17
C GLU A 412 6.95 29.49 45.47
N CYS A 413 6.74 28.60 44.50
CA CYS A 413 5.87 27.43 44.59
C CYS A 413 6.57 26.17 44.04
N LEU A 414 5.89 25.01 44.06
CA LEU A 414 6.45 23.77 43.50
C LEU A 414 6.45 23.74 41.97
N GLY A 415 5.55 24.50 41.34
CA GLY A 415 5.38 24.59 39.90
C GLY A 415 3.99 25.08 39.51
N MET A 416 3.86 25.52 38.26
CA MET A 416 2.59 25.92 37.68
C MET A 416 1.81 24.70 37.24
N VAL A 417 0.54 24.60 37.63
CA VAL A 417 -0.36 23.54 37.20
C VAL A 417 -0.83 23.82 35.77
N VAL A 418 -0.65 22.85 34.89
CA VAL A 418 -1.08 22.95 33.48
C VAL A 418 -2.34 22.13 33.19
N LEU A 419 -2.59 21.08 33.96
CA LEU A 419 -3.74 20.22 33.76
C LEU A 419 -4.11 19.46 35.05
N VAL A 420 -5.40 19.24 35.27
CA VAL A 420 -5.92 18.30 36.28
C VAL A 420 -6.76 17.26 35.57
N VAL A 421 -6.44 15.98 35.77
CA VAL A 421 -7.10 14.84 35.13
C VAL A 421 -7.81 14.01 36.20
N ARG A 422 -9.05 13.63 35.90
CA ARG A 422 -9.87 12.68 36.68
C ARG A 422 -9.81 11.31 35.99
N PRO A 423 -9.95 10.20 36.74
CA PRO A 423 -10.00 8.87 36.14
C PRO A 423 -11.20 8.73 35.18
N PRO A 424 -11.11 7.86 34.15
CA PRO A 424 -12.26 7.48 33.33
C PRO A 424 -13.41 6.94 34.18
N ARG A 425 -14.66 7.17 33.75
CA ARG A 425 -15.87 6.62 34.37
C ARG A 425 -16.45 5.54 33.48
N ASP A 426 -16.83 4.41 34.08
CA ASP A 426 -17.44 3.29 33.36
C ASP A 426 -18.95 3.51 33.12
N ASP A 427 -19.58 4.46 33.82
CA ASP A 427 -21.03 4.60 33.92
C ASP A 427 -21.66 5.58 32.91
N ASP A 428 -20.87 6.28 32.10
CA ASP A 428 -21.37 7.26 31.15
C ASP A 428 -21.27 6.73 29.71
N ASP A 429 -22.37 6.16 29.20
CA ASP A 429 -22.51 5.63 27.83
C ASP A 429 -22.16 6.66 26.73
N GLU A 430 -22.22 7.96 27.03
CA GLU A 430 -21.85 9.08 26.13
C GLU A 430 -20.34 9.25 25.91
N TRP A 431 -19.48 8.64 26.73
CA TRP A 431 -18.01 8.81 26.69
C TRP A 431 -17.25 7.57 26.22
N GLN A 432 -17.94 6.48 25.93
CA GLN A 432 -17.34 5.38 25.18
C GLN A 432 -17.16 5.85 23.73
N ILE A 433 -15.97 5.63 23.17
CA ILE A 433 -15.72 5.86 21.74
C ILE A 433 -16.66 4.89 21.04
N ASN A 434 -17.79 5.41 20.56
CA ASN A 434 -18.89 4.61 20.06
C ASN A 434 -18.41 3.92 18.77
N ASP A 435 -18.16 2.61 18.85
CA ASP A 435 -17.73 1.78 17.71
C ASP A 435 -18.88 1.56 16.69
N ASP A 436 -20.06 2.14 16.95
CA ASP A 436 -21.33 1.81 16.27
C ASP A 436 -21.77 2.79 15.16
N GLU A 437 -20.93 3.68 14.64
CA GLU A 437 -21.26 4.41 13.40
C GLU A 437 -20.79 3.64 12.14
N TRP A 438 -21.48 2.54 11.86
CA TRP A 438 -21.55 1.95 10.51
C TRP A 438 -23.01 1.67 10.15
N ASP A 439 -23.72 2.72 9.73
CA ASP A 439 -24.96 2.61 8.94
C ASP A 439 -24.70 2.87 7.45
#